data_AF-A0A161YDY4-F1
#
_entry.id   AF-A0A161YDY4-F1
#
_cell.length_a   1.000
_cell.length_b   1.000
_cell.length_c   1.000
_cell.angle_alpha   90.00
_cell.angle_beta   90.00
_cell.angle_gamma   90.00
#
_symmetry.space_group_name_H-M   'P 1'
#
loop_
_entity.id
_entity.type
_entity.pdbx_description
1 polymer ?
#
loop_
_entity_poly.entity_id
_entity_poly.type
_entity_poly.pdbx_seq_one_letter_code
_entity_poly.pdbx_strand_id
1 'polypeptide(L)'
;LSSNTPSSFKKPSKQAKSDIMSDTVTYPGPAQLALTMFALFMGMFTANLDSTILATAIPKITEEFRSLSDIGWHGSSGFLTFAAFQTSWGKVFKNFHLKWSYLFALFIFELGSLICVLAPNSAALIAGRSVTGVGGAGLCTGTFAVIGYTVRPERQPAFMGVMGATYALASFVGPIDGGTFSEYVSYATWRWCFWVNLPIGAVAAIIIVVFFGNPSHAKPIDVPWREKNMHLDLSGCALDVEFKTADGVTLRGRTFPATEQGPGVVMCPGFNGVKEMVGLPSLAEAFQQAGITALTLPSVDRIERWRTRKDIDPLKQVADFSDAMTFLANHSSVDRARLGYWGMSLAGATALCAASLDTRARFVIGFCPAGEYCYDEAKLPSVLKNATKDRESRVKGNALFYVLMLNEHGDNATGFNLGIDKESGIRLINARDDSLATHSELAPNHLNRTTLESYVKLLIWHPLAMWKHLH
;
A
#
# COMPACT_ATOMS: atom_id res chain seq x y z
N LEU A 1 -23.10 46.49 32.31
CA LEU A 1 -24.06 46.54 31.20
C LEU A 1 -23.23 46.54 29.91
N SER A 2 -23.14 45.53 29.05
CA SER A 2 -23.60 44.14 28.96
C SER A 2 -22.65 43.44 27.99
N SER A 3 -22.17 42.25 28.34
CA SER A 3 -21.41 41.36 27.47
C SER A 3 -22.32 40.71 26.42
N ASN A 4 -22.05 40.95 25.13
CA ASN A 4 -22.66 40.19 24.03
C ASN A 4 -21.67 39.13 23.53
N THR A 5 -21.75 37.93 24.08
CA THR A 5 -21.20 36.70 23.49
C THR A 5 -22.24 36.10 22.52
N PRO A 6 -21.86 35.71 21.29
CA PRO A 6 -22.78 34.98 20.42
C PRO A 6 -23.00 33.56 20.96
N SER A 7 -24.28 33.17 20.92
CA SER A 7 -24.83 31.88 21.33
C SER A 7 -24.17 30.66 20.70
N SER A 8 -24.19 29.58 21.47
CA SER A 8 -23.58 28.28 21.20
C SER A 8 -23.85 27.69 19.81
N PHE A 9 -22.77 27.23 19.17
CA PHE A 9 -22.85 26.21 18.12
C PHE A 9 -23.42 24.91 18.73
N LYS A 10 -24.72 24.66 18.54
CA LYS A 10 -25.30 23.33 18.79
C LYS A 10 -24.70 22.34 17.79
N LYS A 11 -23.98 21.34 18.31
CA LYS A 11 -23.60 20.15 17.51
C LYS A 11 -24.87 19.55 16.91
N PRO A 12 -24.91 19.21 15.61
CA PRO A 12 -26.06 18.55 15.02
C PRO A 12 -26.28 17.20 15.72
N SER A 13 -27.55 16.88 16.01
CA SER A 13 -27.93 15.63 16.66
C SER A 13 -27.49 14.43 15.81
N LYS A 14 -27.14 13.31 16.46
CA LYS A 14 -26.74 12.06 15.78
C LYS A 14 -27.80 11.57 14.78
N GLN A 15 -29.06 11.91 15.00
CA GLN A 15 -30.21 11.56 14.16
C GLN A 15 -30.25 12.40 12.86
N ALA A 16 -29.90 13.68 12.91
CA ALA A 16 -29.79 14.50 11.69
C ALA A 16 -28.61 14.07 10.78
N LYS A 17 -27.58 13.41 11.33
CA LYS A 17 -26.50 12.82 10.52
C LYS A 17 -26.85 11.47 9.90
N SER A 18 -27.73 10.68 10.52
CA SER A 18 -28.21 9.43 9.92
C SER A 18 -29.19 9.70 8.78
N ASP A 19 -30.03 10.72 8.91
CA ASP A 19 -31.12 10.97 7.97
C ASP A 19 -30.66 11.70 6.70
N ILE A 20 -29.50 12.38 6.73
CA ILE A 20 -28.91 13.01 5.52
C ILE A 20 -28.15 11.97 4.66
N MET A 21 -27.75 10.82 5.22
CA MET A 21 -26.99 9.77 4.51
C MET A 21 -27.85 8.60 4.02
N SER A 22 -29.12 8.49 4.42
CA SER A 22 -29.97 7.32 4.11
C SER A 22 -30.71 7.38 2.76
N ASP A 23 -30.87 8.55 2.14
CA ASP A 23 -31.95 8.75 1.17
C ASP A 23 -31.57 8.71 -0.33
N THR A 24 -30.44 8.11 -0.72
CA THR A 24 -30.14 7.97 -2.16
C THR A 24 -29.60 6.63 -2.64
N VAL A 25 -29.22 5.69 -1.77
CA VAL A 25 -28.62 4.41 -2.22
C VAL A 25 -29.69 3.34 -2.49
N THR A 26 -30.07 3.16 -3.75
CA THR A 26 -31.00 2.10 -4.17
C THR A 26 -30.25 0.77 -4.29
N TYR A 27 -30.52 -0.16 -3.38
CA TYR A 27 -29.96 -1.51 -3.39
C TYR A 27 -30.79 -2.45 -4.29
N PRO A 28 -30.18 -3.46 -4.92
CA PRO A 28 -30.90 -4.44 -5.72
C PRO A 28 -31.92 -5.23 -4.87
N GLY A 29 -32.98 -5.69 -5.53
CA GLY A 29 -34.02 -6.50 -4.88
C GLY A 29 -33.45 -7.84 -4.35
N PRO A 30 -34.11 -8.46 -3.35
CA PRO A 30 -33.57 -9.64 -2.65
C PRO A 30 -33.31 -10.84 -3.57
N ALA A 31 -34.18 -11.10 -4.55
CA ALA A 31 -33.99 -12.19 -5.52
C ALA A 31 -32.81 -11.92 -6.46
N GLN A 32 -32.67 -10.69 -6.93
CA GLN A 32 -31.57 -10.27 -7.80
C GLN A 32 -30.22 -10.33 -7.07
N LEU A 33 -30.21 -9.89 -5.80
CA LEU A 33 -29.03 -9.96 -4.94
C LEU A 33 -28.62 -11.41 -4.68
N ALA A 34 -29.57 -12.29 -4.36
CA ALA A 34 -29.28 -13.70 -4.11
C ALA A 34 -28.69 -14.40 -5.34
N LEU A 35 -29.29 -14.21 -6.53
CA LEU A 35 -28.80 -14.78 -7.79
C LEU A 35 -27.41 -14.23 -8.17
N THR A 36 -27.19 -12.93 -7.96
CA THR A 36 -25.87 -12.31 -8.17
C THR A 36 -24.83 -12.93 -7.26
N MET A 37 -25.10 -12.98 -5.95
CA MET A 37 -24.15 -13.51 -4.96
C MET A 37 -23.85 -14.98 -5.22
N PHE A 38 -24.87 -15.77 -5.59
CA PHE A 38 -24.69 -17.16 -5.99
C PHE A 38 -23.73 -17.30 -7.17
N ALA A 39 -23.90 -16.49 -8.22
CA ALA A 39 -23.02 -16.54 -9.38
C ALA A 39 -21.58 -16.08 -9.07
N LEU A 40 -21.41 -15.05 -8.24
CA LEU A 40 -20.09 -14.60 -7.80
C LEU A 40 -19.38 -15.67 -6.97
N PHE A 41 -20.11 -16.34 -6.07
CA PHE A 41 -19.56 -17.44 -5.29
C PHE A 41 -19.25 -18.66 -6.14
N MET A 42 -20.01 -18.95 -7.20
CA MET A 42 -19.64 -19.98 -8.18
C MET A 42 -18.33 -19.63 -8.90
N GLY A 43 -18.17 -18.40 -9.38
CA GLY A 43 -16.92 -17.96 -10.02
C GLY A 43 -15.73 -17.97 -9.06
N MET A 44 -15.94 -17.55 -7.81
CA MET A 44 -14.89 -17.65 -6.79
C MET A 44 -14.59 -19.10 -6.40
N PHE A 45 -15.61 -19.97 -6.40
CA PHE A 45 -15.45 -21.40 -6.13
C PHE A 45 -14.57 -22.07 -7.19
N THR A 46 -14.72 -21.77 -8.47
CA THR A 46 -13.84 -22.33 -9.51
C THR A 46 -12.37 -21.92 -9.30
N ALA A 47 -12.13 -20.66 -8.96
CA ALA A 47 -10.78 -20.18 -8.65
C ALA A 47 -10.18 -20.88 -7.42
N ASN A 48 -10.97 -21.06 -6.36
CA ASN A 48 -10.53 -21.75 -5.16
C ASN A 48 -10.30 -23.25 -5.42
N LEU A 49 -11.21 -23.90 -6.16
CA LEU A 49 -11.12 -25.32 -6.52
C LEU A 49 -9.87 -25.60 -7.35
N ASP A 50 -9.57 -24.74 -8.34
CA ASP A 50 -8.37 -24.81 -9.16
C ASP A 50 -7.07 -24.77 -8.32
N SER A 51 -7.05 -23.96 -7.25
CA SER A 51 -5.88 -23.86 -6.37
C SER A 51 -5.68 -25.09 -5.48
N THR A 52 -6.76 -25.81 -5.12
CA THR A 52 -6.72 -26.95 -4.21
C THR A 52 -6.59 -28.29 -4.94
N ILE A 53 -7.25 -28.45 -6.10
CA ILE A 53 -7.24 -29.68 -6.89
C ILE A 53 -5.87 -29.98 -7.49
N LEU A 54 -5.07 -28.95 -7.76
CA LEU A 54 -3.75 -29.12 -8.37
C LEU A 54 -2.79 -29.90 -7.49
N ALA A 55 -2.88 -29.75 -6.17
CA ALA A 55 -1.96 -30.37 -5.23
C ALA A 55 -1.93 -31.90 -5.35
N THR A 56 -3.07 -32.52 -5.69
CA THR A 56 -3.17 -33.98 -5.89
C THR A 56 -2.74 -34.42 -7.29
N ALA A 57 -2.79 -33.52 -8.28
CA ALA A 57 -2.43 -33.81 -9.67
C ALA A 57 -0.93 -33.63 -9.98
N ILE A 58 -0.19 -32.84 -9.20
CA ILE A 58 1.24 -32.52 -9.43
C ILE A 58 2.11 -33.77 -9.66
N PRO A 59 2.02 -34.86 -8.86
CA PRO A 59 2.87 -36.04 -9.06
C PRO A 59 2.68 -36.66 -10.45
N LYS A 60 1.43 -36.81 -10.91
CA LYS A 60 1.09 -37.39 -12.22
C LYS A 60 1.50 -36.49 -13.39
N ILE A 61 1.31 -35.17 -13.24
CA ILE A 61 1.75 -34.18 -14.22
C ILE A 61 3.27 -34.27 -14.43
N THR A 62 4.00 -34.35 -13.31
CA THR A 62 5.46 -34.40 -13.33
C THR A 62 5.97 -35.69 -13.96
N GLU A 63 5.30 -36.82 -13.70
CA GLU A 63 5.61 -38.11 -14.30
C GLU A 63 5.36 -38.10 -15.82
N GLU A 64 4.23 -37.55 -16.27
CA GLU A 64 3.87 -37.46 -17.69
C GLU A 64 4.84 -36.55 -18.48
N PHE A 65 5.17 -35.37 -17.93
CA PHE A 65 6.06 -34.42 -18.58
C PHE A 65 7.55 -34.67 -18.33
N ARG A 66 7.90 -35.63 -17.46
CA ARG A 66 9.28 -35.94 -17.03
C ARG A 66 10.04 -34.70 -16.56
N SER A 67 9.35 -33.77 -15.89
CA SER A 67 9.85 -32.42 -15.56
C SER A 67 10.00 -32.19 -14.06
N LEU A 68 10.85 -32.98 -13.40
CA LEU A 68 11.09 -32.88 -11.95
C LEU A 68 11.59 -31.51 -11.49
N SER A 69 12.33 -30.78 -12.34
CA SER A 69 12.80 -29.42 -12.05
C SER A 69 11.66 -28.40 -11.90
N ASP A 70 10.51 -28.68 -12.49
CA ASP A 70 9.42 -27.72 -12.67
C ASP A 70 8.29 -27.92 -11.65
N ILE A 71 8.40 -28.93 -10.77
CA ILE A 71 7.41 -29.25 -9.72
C ILE A 71 6.99 -28.00 -8.94
N GLY A 72 7.96 -27.20 -8.50
CA GLY A 72 7.69 -25.99 -7.72
C GLY A 72 6.94 -24.92 -8.50
N TRP A 73 7.13 -24.86 -9.82
CA TRP A 73 6.50 -23.88 -10.71
C TRP A 73 5.05 -24.21 -11.06
N HIS A 74 4.68 -25.49 -11.08
CA HIS A 74 3.30 -25.92 -11.36
C HIS A 74 2.29 -25.27 -10.39
N GLY A 75 2.60 -25.24 -9.09
CA GLY A 75 1.78 -24.55 -8.09
C GLY A 75 2.06 -23.05 -7.99
N SER A 76 3.34 -22.67 -7.93
CA SER A 76 3.73 -21.30 -7.54
C SER A 76 3.43 -20.23 -8.60
N SER A 77 3.44 -20.58 -9.89
CA SER A 77 3.18 -19.64 -10.99
C SER A 77 1.79 -19.00 -10.94
N GLY A 78 0.78 -19.79 -10.60
CA GLY A 78 -0.59 -19.30 -10.38
C GLY A 78 -0.70 -18.43 -9.15
N PHE A 79 -0.12 -18.84 -8.02
CA PHE A 79 -0.14 -18.02 -6.80
C PHE A 79 0.63 -16.70 -6.93
N LEU A 80 1.76 -16.70 -7.64
CA LEU A 80 2.58 -15.51 -7.86
C LEU A 80 1.81 -14.46 -8.67
N THR A 81 1.19 -14.87 -9.76
CA THR A 81 0.37 -13.98 -10.59
C THR A 81 -0.92 -13.59 -9.88
N PHE A 82 -1.53 -14.49 -9.12
CA PHE A 82 -2.68 -14.18 -8.29
C PHE A 82 -2.36 -13.04 -7.31
N ALA A 83 -1.28 -13.16 -6.53
CA ALA A 83 -0.86 -12.13 -5.59
C ALA A 83 -0.47 -10.82 -6.29
N ALA A 84 0.29 -10.89 -7.39
CA ALA A 84 0.77 -9.71 -8.10
C ALA A 84 -0.36 -8.87 -8.72
N PHE A 85 -1.45 -9.50 -9.18
CA PHE A 85 -2.53 -8.83 -9.90
C PHE A 85 -3.74 -8.47 -9.03
N GLN A 86 -3.78 -8.84 -7.75
CA GLN A 86 -4.87 -8.48 -6.83
C GLN A 86 -5.13 -6.96 -6.78
N THR A 87 -4.07 -6.16 -6.61
CA THR A 87 -4.16 -4.70 -6.53
C THR A 87 -4.59 -4.09 -7.86
N SER A 88 -4.08 -4.61 -8.98
CA SER A 88 -4.44 -4.18 -10.33
C SER A 88 -5.94 -4.34 -10.57
N TRP A 89 -6.51 -5.49 -10.22
CA TRP A 89 -7.94 -5.72 -10.30
C TRP A 89 -8.77 -4.80 -9.41
N GLY A 90 -8.29 -4.46 -8.21
CA GLY A 90 -8.96 -3.50 -7.32
C GLY A 90 -9.20 -2.14 -7.99
N LYS A 91 -8.23 -1.66 -8.77
CA LYS A 91 -8.38 -0.43 -9.58
C LYS A 91 -9.33 -0.63 -10.75
N VAL A 92 -9.27 -1.78 -11.44
CA VAL A 92 -10.21 -2.11 -12.52
C VAL A 92 -11.66 -2.05 -12.02
N PHE A 93 -11.96 -2.67 -10.89
CA PHE A 93 -13.32 -2.65 -10.31
C PHE A 93 -13.76 -1.29 -9.79
N LYS A 94 -12.82 -0.39 -9.47
CA LYS A 94 -13.12 1.00 -9.09
C LYS A 94 -13.41 1.88 -10.31
N ASN A 95 -12.70 1.67 -11.42
CA ASN A 95 -12.69 2.60 -12.55
C ASN A 95 -13.57 2.13 -13.74
N PHE A 96 -13.86 0.83 -13.84
CA PHE A 96 -14.64 0.23 -14.93
C PHE A 96 -15.97 -0.30 -14.43
N HIS A 97 -16.83 -0.65 -15.39
CA HIS A 97 -18.10 -1.30 -15.10
C HIS A 97 -17.86 -2.63 -14.36
N LEU A 98 -18.42 -2.78 -13.16
CA LEU A 98 -18.24 -3.97 -12.33
C LEU A 98 -18.63 -5.25 -13.06
N LYS A 99 -19.76 -5.21 -13.79
CA LYS A 99 -20.29 -6.35 -14.55
C LYS A 99 -19.28 -6.90 -15.55
N TRP A 100 -18.83 -6.04 -16.45
CA TRP A 100 -17.94 -6.42 -17.54
C TRP A 100 -16.54 -6.71 -17.04
N SER A 101 -16.08 -6.03 -15.99
CA SER A 101 -14.80 -6.31 -15.36
C SER A 101 -14.76 -7.70 -14.73
N TYR A 102 -15.83 -8.11 -14.04
CA TYR A 102 -15.91 -9.45 -13.47
C TYR A 102 -15.99 -10.53 -14.55
N LEU A 103 -16.82 -10.32 -15.59
CA LEU A 103 -16.91 -11.24 -16.72
C LEU A 103 -15.57 -11.35 -17.48
N PHE A 104 -14.81 -10.25 -17.57
CA PHE A 104 -13.49 -10.27 -18.16
C PHE A 104 -12.47 -11.05 -17.31
N ALA A 105 -12.49 -10.89 -15.99
CA ALA A 105 -11.68 -11.70 -15.08
C ALA A 105 -12.02 -13.19 -15.19
N LEU A 106 -13.32 -13.52 -15.23
CA LEU A 106 -13.81 -14.88 -15.44
C LEU A 106 -13.35 -15.46 -16.77
N PHE A 107 -13.44 -14.67 -17.85
CA PHE A 107 -12.97 -15.09 -19.17
C PHE A 107 -11.46 -15.38 -19.19
N ILE A 108 -10.63 -14.54 -18.55
CA ILE A 108 -9.19 -14.78 -18.42
C ILE A 108 -8.94 -16.07 -17.64
N PHE A 109 -9.66 -16.28 -16.54
CA PHE A 109 -9.54 -17.49 -15.75
C PHE A 109 -9.84 -18.75 -16.58
N GLU A 110 -10.97 -18.76 -17.29
CA GLU A 110 -11.36 -19.89 -18.12
C GLU A 110 -10.41 -20.13 -19.30
N LEU A 111 -9.89 -19.06 -19.91
CA LEU A 111 -8.87 -19.16 -20.95
C LEU A 111 -7.60 -19.81 -20.40
N GLY A 112 -7.17 -19.43 -19.19
CA GLY A 112 -6.05 -20.09 -18.50
C GLY A 112 -6.31 -21.56 -18.23
N SER A 113 -7.53 -21.92 -17.78
CA SER A 113 -7.90 -23.31 -17.53
C SER A 113 -7.90 -24.12 -18.84
N LEU A 114 -8.37 -23.54 -19.94
CA LEU A 114 -8.32 -24.17 -21.26
C LEU A 114 -6.88 -24.39 -21.75
N ILE A 115 -5.97 -23.43 -21.52
CA ILE A 115 -4.54 -23.60 -21.81
C ILE A 115 -3.96 -24.75 -20.99
N CYS A 116 -4.33 -24.87 -19.71
CA CYS A 116 -3.88 -25.98 -18.85
C CYS A 116 -4.39 -27.34 -19.34
N VAL A 117 -5.64 -27.43 -19.81
CA VAL A 117 -6.20 -28.64 -20.42
C VAL A 117 -5.40 -29.06 -21.66
N LEU A 118 -5.12 -28.11 -22.55
CA LEU A 118 -4.50 -28.37 -23.85
C LEU A 118 -2.97 -28.39 -23.80
N ALA A 119 -2.36 -28.23 -22.60
CA ALA A 119 -0.93 -28.09 -22.45
C ALA A 119 -0.19 -29.36 -22.97
N PRO A 120 0.69 -29.23 -23.99
CA PRO A 120 1.46 -30.35 -24.49
C PRO A 120 2.76 -30.61 -23.69
N ASN A 121 3.17 -29.66 -22.84
CA ASN A 121 4.41 -29.73 -22.07
C ASN A 121 4.32 -28.91 -20.76
N SER A 122 5.31 -29.09 -19.89
CA SER A 122 5.45 -28.39 -18.60
C SER A 122 5.37 -26.86 -18.72
N ALA A 123 6.11 -26.27 -19.67
CA ALA A 123 6.15 -24.82 -19.84
C ALA A 123 4.78 -24.23 -20.23
N ALA A 124 4.05 -24.90 -21.12
CA ALA A 124 2.69 -24.49 -21.51
C ALA A 124 1.72 -24.60 -20.33
N LEU A 125 1.86 -25.62 -19.49
CA LEU A 125 1.07 -25.73 -18.27
C LEU A 125 1.37 -24.56 -17.32
N ILE A 126 2.64 -24.25 -17.05
CA ILE A 126 3.05 -23.13 -16.20
C ILE A 126 2.51 -21.79 -16.74
N ALA A 127 2.57 -21.56 -18.06
CA ALA A 127 2.00 -20.38 -18.68
C ALA A 127 0.47 -20.32 -18.48
N GLY A 128 -0.23 -21.45 -18.68
CA GLY A 128 -1.66 -21.55 -18.38
C GLY A 128 -1.98 -21.22 -16.92
N ARG A 129 -1.17 -21.71 -15.98
CA ARG A 129 -1.29 -21.41 -14.54
C ARG A 129 -1.11 -19.93 -14.22
N SER A 130 -0.15 -19.28 -14.88
CA SER A 130 0.01 -17.83 -14.76
C SER A 130 -1.23 -17.08 -15.25
N VAL A 131 -1.87 -17.53 -16.33
CA VAL A 131 -3.10 -16.91 -16.84
C VAL A 131 -4.29 -17.17 -15.90
N THR A 132 -4.44 -18.39 -15.36
CA THR A 132 -5.49 -18.67 -14.36
C THR A 132 -5.29 -17.83 -13.10
N GLY A 133 -4.06 -17.65 -12.63
CA GLY A 133 -3.76 -16.81 -11.48
C GLY A 133 -4.19 -15.35 -11.68
N VAL A 134 -3.93 -14.77 -12.86
CA VAL A 134 -4.40 -13.41 -13.21
C VAL A 134 -5.93 -13.33 -13.14
N GLY A 135 -6.65 -14.27 -13.76
CA GLY A 135 -8.11 -14.29 -13.74
C GLY A 135 -8.69 -14.53 -12.34
N GLY A 136 -8.10 -15.45 -11.59
CA GLY A 136 -8.51 -15.80 -10.23
C GLY A 136 -8.39 -14.62 -9.27
N ALA A 137 -7.33 -13.81 -9.38
CA ALA A 137 -7.20 -12.59 -8.60
C ALA A 137 -8.37 -11.62 -8.85
N GLY A 138 -8.80 -11.51 -10.10
CA GLY A 138 -9.95 -10.69 -10.47
C GLY A 138 -11.28 -11.24 -9.95
N LEU A 139 -11.46 -12.55 -9.94
CA LEU A 139 -12.66 -13.19 -9.37
C LEU A 139 -12.76 -12.97 -7.86
N CYS A 140 -11.67 -13.13 -7.13
CA CYS A 140 -11.64 -12.88 -5.68
C CYS A 140 -11.85 -11.39 -5.35
N THR A 141 -11.02 -10.50 -5.90
CA THR A 141 -11.12 -9.05 -5.67
C THR A 141 -12.46 -8.49 -6.17
N GLY A 142 -12.96 -8.99 -7.29
CA GLY A 142 -14.25 -8.60 -7.85
C GLY A 142 -15.43 -9.00 -6.97
N THR A 143 -15.37 -10.17 -6.34
CA THR A 143 -16.40 -10.62 -5.39
C THR A 143 -16.46 -9.68 -4.18
N PHE A 144 -15.29 -9.31 -3.61
CA PHE A 144 -15.22 -8.30 -2.55
C PHE A 144 -15.79 -6.95 -2.98
N ALA A 145 -15.42 -6.48 -4.18
CA ALA A 145 -15.90 -5.22 -4.71
C ALA A 145 -17.42 -5.22 -4.89
N VAL A 146 -17.98 -6.24 -5.54
CA VAL A 146 -19.43 -6.30 -5.80
C VAL A 146 -20.22 -6.39 -4.49
N ILE A 147 -19.77 -7.13 -3.48
CA ILE A 147 -20.40 -7.13 -2.14
C ILE A 147 -20.41 -5.72 -1.55
N GLY A 148 -19.28 -5.01 -1.62
CA GLY A 148 -19.15 -3.65 -1.11
C GLY A 148 -20.15 -2.66 -1.74
N TYR A 149 -20.47 -2.82 -3.02
CA TYR A 149 -21.39 -1.93 -3.74
C TYR A 149 -22.86 -2.37 -3.76
N THR A 150 -23.16 -3.66 -3.53
CA THR A 150 -24.53 -4.21 -3.68
C THR A 150 -25.17 -4.66 -2.38
N VAL A 151 -24.39 -4.92 -1.34
CA VAL A 151 -24.87 -5.37 -0.04
C VAL A 151 -24.83 -4.21 0.95
N ARG A 152 -25.91 -4.06 1.74
CA ARG A 152 -25.96 -3.07 2.83
C ARG A 152 -24.85 -3.31 3.85
N PRO A 153 -24.19 -2.28 4.38
CA PRO A 153 -23.04 -2.41 5.28
C PRO A 153 -23.25 -3.40 6.44
N GLU A 154 -24.45 -3.46 7.01
CA GLU A 154 -24.77 -4.33 8.15
C GLU A 154 -24.75 -5.83 7.80
N ARG A 155 -24.92 -6.17 6.52
CA ARG A 155 -24.93 -7.56 6.04
C ARG A 155 -23.62 -7.98 5.37
N GLN A 156 -22.73 -7.04 5.04
CA GLN A 156 -21.46 -7.34 4.37
C GLN A 156 -20.61 -8.40 5.12
N PRO A 157 -20.47 -8.36 6.46
CA PRO A 157 -19.73 -9.40 7.19
C PRO A 157 -20.29 -10.81 6.99
N ALA A 158 -21.61 -10.95 6.87
CA ALA A 158 -22.24 -12.26 6.64
C ALA A 158 -21.88 -12.83 5.25
N PHE A 159 -21.87 -11.99 4.21
CA PHE A 159 -21.46 -12.40 2.86
C PHE A 159 -19.96 -12.69 2.77
N MET A 160 -19.12 -11.94 3.49
CA MET A 160 -17.69 -12.27 3.64
C MET A 160 -17.47 -13.61 4.34
N GLY A 161 -18.33 -13.96 5.31
CA GLY A 161 -18.35 -15.30 5.92
C GLY A 161 -18.67 -16.41 4.90
N VAL A 162 -19.65 -16.19 4.02
CA VAL A 162 -19.97 -17.13 2.92
C VAL A 162 -18.83 -17.25 1.91
N MET A 163 -18.10 -16.16 1.66
CA MET A 163 -16.86 -16.24 0.86
C MET A 163 -15.84 -17.20 1.49
N GLY A 164 -15.58 -17.07 2.80
CA GLY A 164 -14.70 -17.97 3.52
C GLY A 164 -15.19 -19.42 3.48
N ALA A 165 -16.50 -19.65 3.61
CA ALA A 165 -17.10 -20.98 3.49
C ALA A 165 -16.91 -21.60 2.09
N THR A 166 -16.90 -20.79 1.04
CA THR A 166 -16.64 -21.24 -0.34
C THR A 166 -15.23 -21.81 -0.49
N TYR A 167 -14.23 -21.17 0.14
CA TYR A 167 -12.85 -21.68 0.16
C TYR A 167 -12.74 -22.99 0.96
N ALA A 168 -13.43 -23.09 2.10
CA ALA A 168 -13.47 -24.32 2.90
C ALA A 168 -14.11 -25.47 2.10
N LEU A 169 -15.20 -25.20 1.38
CA LEU A 169 -15.84 -26.19 0.51
C LEU A 169 -14.91 -26.63 -0.62
N ALA A 170 -14.25 -25.69 -1.30
CA ALA A 170 -13.28 -25.99 -2.36
C ALA A 170 -12.07 -26.79 -1.84
N SER A 171 -11.65 -26.56 -0.59
CA SER A 171 -10.56 -27.31 0.05
C SER A 171 -10.95 -28.75 0.38
N PHE A 172 -12.25 -29.01 0.60
CA PHE A 172 -12.76 -30.36 0.80
C PHE A 172 -13.00 -31.08 -0.54
N VAL A 173 -13.66 -30.41 -1.49
CA VAL A 173 -14.00 -30.96 -2.80
C VAL A 173 -12.76 -31.18 -3.66
N GLY A 174 -11.78 -30.28 -3.62
CA GLY A 174 -10.58 -30.33 -4.47
C GLY A 174 -9.80 -31.64 -4.37
N PRO A 175 -9.38 -32.11 -3.18
CA PRO A 175 -8.69 -33.38 -3.04
C PRO A 175 -9.55 -34.61 -3.39
N ILE A 176 -10.86 -34.55 -3.14
CA ILE A 176 -11.80 -35.64 -3.45
C ILE A 176 -11.98 -35.77 -4.96
N ASP A 177 -12.26 -34.67 -5.63
CA ASP A 177 -12.42 -34.64 -7.08
C ASP A 177 -11.08 -34.93 -7.78
N GLY A 178 -9.99 -34.27 -7.35
CA GLY A 178 -8.65 -34.51 -7.90
C GLY A 178 -8.14 -35.94 -7.68
N GLY A 179 -8.47 -36.55 -6.54
CA GLY A 179 -8.15 -37.94 -6.20
C GLY A 179 -8.98 -38.93 -7.01
N THR A 180 -10.29 -38.71 -7.13
CA THR A 180 -11.18 -39.59 -7.92
C THR A 180 -10.89 -39.53 -9.42
N PHE A 181 -10.62 -38.35 -9.97
CA PHE A 181 -10.16 -38.18 -11.35
C PHE A 181 -8.79 -38.81 -11.58
N SER A 182 -7.95 -38.85 -10.55
CA SER A 182 -6.65 -39.52 -10.62
C SER A 182 -6.78 -41.04 -10.53
N GLU A 183 -7.62 -41.61 -9.68
CA GLU A 183 -7.58 -43.04 -9.36
C GLU A 183 -8.57 -43.93 -10.16
N TYR A 184 -9.79 -43.48 -10.44
CA TYR A 184 -10.89 -44.40 -10.81
C TYR A 184 -11.20 -44.51 -12.30
N VAL A 185 -10.62 -43.66 -13.15
CA VAL A 185 -10.87 -43.69 -14.59
C VAL A 185 -9.53 -43.85 -15.30
N SER A 186 -9.24 -45.06 -15.79
CA SER A 186 -8.01 -45.39 -16.55
C SER A 186 -7.75 -44.55 -17.81
N TYR A 187 -8.68 -43.64 -18.16
CA TYR A 187 -8.61 -42.69 -19.26
C TYR A 187 -8.76 -41.21 -18.83
N ALA A 188 -8.92 -40.90 -17.53
CA ALA A 188 -9.01 -39.53 -17.04
C ALA A 188 -7.61 -38.97 -16.80
N THR A 189 -7.13 -38.20 -17.77
CA THR A 189 -5.92 -37.40 -17.64
C THR A 189 -6.13 -36.36 -16.53
N TRP A 190 -5.06 -35.97 -15.80
CA TRP A 190 -5.06 -34.86 -14.82
C TRP A 190 -5.69 -33.56 -15.35
N ARG A 191 -5.80 -33.44 -16.68
CA ARG A 191 -6.53 -32.39 -17.41
C ARG A 191 -7.98 -32.21 -16.98
N TRP A 192 -8.64 -33.24 -16.45
CA TRP A 192 -10.01 -33.12 -15.91
C TRP A 192 -10.12 -32.17 -14.72
N CYS A 193 -9.03 -31.99 -13.97
CA CYS A 193 -8.95 -31.01 -12.89
C CYS A 193 -9.19 -29.58 -13.38
N PHE A 194 -8.91 -29.31 -14.65
CA PHE A 194 -9.14 -28.01 -15.29
C PHE A 194 -10.45 -27.96 -16.08
N TRP A 195 -10.91 -29.10 -16.63
CA TRP A 195 -12.19 -29.17 -17.34
C TRP A 195 -13.40 -28.89 -16.46
N VAL A 196 -13.35 -29.25 -15.17
CA VAL A 196 -14.47 -29.03 -14.25
C VAL A 196 -14.80 -27.55 -14.02
N ASN A 197 -13.80 -26.67 -14.19
CA ASN A 197 -13.98 -25.23 -13.99
C ASN A 197 -14.81 -24.59 -15.11
N LEU A 198 -14.55 -24.97 -16.37
CA LEU A 198 -15.21 -24.45 -17.58
C LEU A 198 -16.75 -24.44 -17.54
N PRO A 199 -17.45 -25.55 -17.22
CA PRO A 199 -18.90 -25.54 -17.16
C PRO A 199 -19.42 -24.69 -15.99
N ILE A 200 -18.75 -24.70 -14.84
CA ILE A 200 -19.16 -23.94 -13.66
C ILE A 200 -19.03 -22.44 -13.92
N GLY A 201 -17.92 -21.99 -14.49
CA GLY A 201 -17.72 -20.59 -14.86
C GLY A 201 -18.62 -20.15 -16.01
N ALA A 202 -18.92 -21.03 -16.98
CA ALA A 202 -19.90 -20.72 -18.03
C ALA A 202 -21.30 -20.45 -17.43
N VAL A 203 -21.75 -21.27 -16.48
CA VAL A 203 -23.01 -21.05 -15.76
C VAL A 203 -22.97 -19.74 -14.97
N ALA A 204 -21.88 -19.48 -14.23
CA ALA A 204 -21.71 -18.22 -13.49
C ALA A 204 -21.77 -16.99 -14.43
N ALA A 205 -21.12 -17.06 -15.59
CA ALA A 205 -21.13 -16.01 -16.60
C ALA A 205 -22.54 -15.74 -17.12
N ILE A 206 -23.30 -16.78 -17.46
CA ILE A 206 -24.69 -16.66 -17.93
C ILE A 206 -25.55 -15.96 -16.89
N ILE A 207 -25.46 -16.38 -15.61
CA ILE A 207 -26.25 -15.78 -14.53
C ILE A 207 -25.88 -14.30 -14.36
N ILE A 208 -24.59 -13.93 -14.40
CA ILE A 208 -24.14 -12.54 -14.29
C ILE A 208 -24.62 -11.71 -15.49
N VAL A 209 -24.55 -12.25 -16.71
CA VAL A 209 -25.02 -11.54 -17.91
C VAL A 209 -26.51 -11.24 -17.83
N VAL A 210 -27.33 -12.19 -17.37
CA VAL A 210 -28.79 -12.05 -17.35
C VAL A 210 -29.28 -11.26 -16.14
N PHE A 211 -28.76 -11.52 -14.94
CA PHE A 211 -29.37 -11.02 -13.69
C PHE A 211 -28.59 -9.87 -13.03
N PHE A 212 -27.31 -9.69 -13.34
CA PHE A 212 -26.54 -8.59 -12.75
C PHE A 212 -26.84 -7.27 -13.47
N GLY A 213 -27.58 -6.39 -12.79
CA GLY A 213 -27.78 -5.00 -13.17
C GLY A 213 -26.78 -4.12 -12.43
N ASN A 214 -26.03 -3.28 -13.15
CA ASN A 214 -25.03 -2.41 -12.53
C ASN A 214 -25.73 -1.45 -11.54
N PRO A 215 -25.35 -1.41 -10.25
CA PRO A 215 -26.00 -0.51 -9.31
C PRO A 215 -25.78 0.94 -9.73
N SER A 216 -26.84 1.76 -9.66
CA SER A 216 -26.88 3.15 -10.15
C SER A 216 -25.80 4.07 -9.55
N HIS A 217 -25.19 3.65 -8.44
CA HIS A 217 -24.17 4.36 -7.68
C HIS A 217 -22.75 3.88 -7.94
N ALA A 218 -22.58 2.75 -8.64
CA ALA A 218 -21.31 2.31 -9.19
C ALA A 218 -21.17 2.83 -10.62
N LYS A 219 -21.24 4.17 -10.78
CA LYS A 219 -20.94 4.81 -12.06
C LYS A 219 -19.43 4.77 -12.27
N PRO A 220 -18.95 4.28 -13.44
CA PRO A 220 -17.55 4.44 -13.80
C PRO A 220 -17.22 5.93 -13.77
N ILE A 221 -16.00 6.27 -13.37
CA ILE A 221 -15.51 7.65 -13.49
C ILE A 221 -15.52 7.99 -14.99
N ASP A 222 -16.33 8.99 -15.38
CA ASP A 222 -16.42 9.48 -16.76
C ASP A 222 -15.22 10.36 -17.08
N VAL A 223 -14.06 9.71 -17.22
CA VAL A 223 -12.82 10.32 -17.72
C VAL A 223 -12.52 9.81 -19.14
N PRO A 224 -11.95 10.64 -20.04
CA PRO A 224 -11.58 10.26 -21.41
C PRO A 224 -10.72 8.98 -21.45
N TRP A 225 -10.78 8.19 -22.54
CA TRP A 225 -10.00 6.93 -22.67
C TRP A 225 -8.49 7.09 -22.45
N ARG A 226 -7.92 8.27 -22.72
CA ARG A 226 -6.51 8.60 -22.42
C ARG A 226 -6.25 8.72 -20.90
N GLU A 227 -7.19 9.28 -20.15
CA GLU A 227 -7.15 9.35 -18.67
C GLU A 227 -7.55 8.02 -18.01
N LYS A 228 -8.44 7.23 -18.63
CA LYS A 228 -8.71 5.85 -18.19
C LYS A 228 -7.47 4.97 -18.32
N ASN A 229 -6.64 5.13 -19.37
CA ASN A 229 -5.34 4.46 -19.44
C ASN A 229 -4.37 4.97 -18.37
N MET A 230 -4.46 6.23 -17.95
CA MET A 230 -3.72 6.73 -16.78
C MET A 230 -4.20 6.18 -15.42
N HIS A 231 -5.47 5.74 -15.35
CA HIS A 231 -6.03 5.08 -14.17
C HIS A 231 -5.97 3.53 -14.23
N LEU A 232 -5.91 2.95 -15.44
CA LEU A 232 -5.64 1.52 -15.74
C LEU A 232 -4.17 1.20 -15.80
N ASP A 233 -3.34 2.22 -15.98
CA ASP A 233 -1.91 2.12 -15.97
C ASP A 233 -1.60 1.20 -14.79
N LEU A 234 -1.02 0.05 -15.08
CA LEU A 234 -0.37 -0.74 -14.05
C LEU A 234 0.56 0.19 -13.23
N SER A 235 0.97 1.33 -13.81
CA SER A 235 1.60 2.55 -13.28
C SER A 235 0.70 3.62 -12.63
N GLY A 236 -0.44 3.26 -12.00
CA GLY A 236 -0.77 3.89 -10.71
C GLY A 236 0.23 3.47 -9.60
N CYS A 237 1.44 3.07 -10.01
CA CYS A 237 2.58 2.72 -9.20
C CYS A 237 3.22 4.04 -8.83
N ALA A 238 3.14 4.33 -7.55
CA ALA A 238 4.21 5.02 -6.91
C ALA A 238 5.56 4.44 -7.43
N LEU A 239 6.29 5.17 -8.26
CA LEU A 239 7.52 4.67 -8.88
C LEU A 239 8.65 4.85 -7.90
N ASP A 240 9.32 3.76 -7.52
CA ASP A 240 10.54 3.89 -6.73
C ASP A 240 11.61 4.56 -7.60
N VAL A 241 12.18 5.64 -7.07
CA VAL A 241 13.17 6.47 -7.76
C VAL A 241 14.45 6.55 -6.95
N GLU A 242 15.58 6.64 -7.64
CA GLU A 242 16.88 6.89 -7.03
C GLU A 242 17.54 8.05 -7.75
N PHE A 243 18.09 9.00 -6.99
CA PHE A 243 18.83 10.13 -7.55
C PHE A 243 19.98 10.53 -6.65
N LYS A 244 20.98 11.19 -7.25
CA LYS A 244 22.15 11.67 -6.54
C LYS A 244 21.93 13.10 -6.03
N THR A 245 22.28 13.33 -4.78
CA THR A 245 22.35 14.66 -4.16
C THR A 245 23.63 15.38 -4.55
N ALA A 246 23.68 16.69 -4.32
CA ALA A 246 24.85 17.52 -4.58
C ALA A 246 26.08 17.08 -3.78
N ASP A 247 25.89 16.51 -2.58
CA ASP A 247 26.98 15.96 -1.75
C ASP A 247 27.41 14.53 -2.16
N GLY A 248 26.88 13.99 -3.26
CA GLY A 248 27.28 12.70 -3.83
C GLY A 248 26.64 11.47 -3.20
N VAL A 249 25.68 11.66 -2.30
CA VAL A 249 24.87 10.60 -1.69
C VAL A 249 23.73 10.20 -2.64
N THR A 250 23.27 8.94 -2.56
CA THR A 250 22.07 8.52 -3.30
C THR A 250 20.87 8.51 -2.35
N LEU A 251 19.82 9.22 -2.74
CA LEU A 251 18.51 9.19 -2.07
C LEU A 251 17.56 8.27 -2.82
N ARG A 252 16.75 7.53 -2.07
CA ARG A 252 15.70 6.67 -2.59
C ARG A 252 14.35 7.21 -2.18
N GLY A 253 13.52 7.50 -3.17
CA GLY A 253 12.18 8.02 -2.96
C GLY A 253 11.15 7.22 -3.71
N ARG A 254 9.93 7.75 -3.71
CA ARG A 254 8.83 7.20 -4.47
C ARG A 254 7.98 8.33 -5.04
N THR A 255 7.81 8.35 -6.36
CA THR A 255 7.04 9.39 -7.05
C THR A 255 5.62 8.93 -7.36
N PHE A 256 4.66 9.79 -7.12
CA PHE A 256 3.24 9.63 -7.41
C PHE A 256 2.88 10.67 -8.49
N PRO A 257 3.10 10.36 -9.77
CA PRO A 257 2.91 11.31 -10.87
C PRO A 257 1.43 11.64 -11.08
N ALA A 258 1.10 12.93 -11.15
CA ALA A 258 -0.23 13.38 -11.54
C ALA A 258 -0.49 13.13 -13.03
N THR A 259 -1.77 13.13 -13.39
CA THR A 259 -2.22 12.86 -14.76
C THR A 259 -1.84 13.93 -15.76
N GLU A 260 -1.98 15.17 -15.33
CA GLU A 260 -1.66 16.33 -16.13
C GLU A 260 -0.42 17.02 -15.58
N GLN A 261 0.18 17.87 -16.41
CA GLN A 261 1.26 18.72 -15.94
C GLN A 261 0.71 19.73 -14.93
N GLY A 262 1.22 19.67 -13.70
CA GLY A 262 0.69 20.43 -12.58
C GLY A 262 1.72 20.69 -11.48
N PRO A 263 1.27 21.10 -10.29
CA PRO A 263 2.17 21.35 -9.17
C PRO A 263 2.96 20.10 -8.75
N GLY A 264 4.13 20.32 -8.17
CA GLY A 264 4.94 19.27 -7.54
C GLY A 264 5.10 19.50 -6.04
N VAL A 265 5.09 18.41 -5.25
CA VAL A 265 5.38 18.47 -3.81
C VAL A 265 6.42 17.42 -3.41
N VAL A 266 7.45 17.84 -2.67
CA VAL A 266 8.40 16.93 -2.02
C VAL A 266 7.95 16.70 -0.58
N MET A 267 7.82 15.44 -0.18
CA MET A 267 7.22 15.03 1.09
C MET A 267 8.17 14.15 1.89
N CYS A 268 8.41 14.50 3.16
CA CYS A 268 9.23 13.68 4.06
C CYS A 268 8.50 13.40 5.39
N PRO A 269 8.58 12.16 5.93
CA PRO A 269 8.03 11.80 7.23
C PRO A 269 8.89 12.38 8.36
N GLY A 270 8.37 12.34 9.58
CA GLY A 270 9.05 12.89 10.74
C GLY A 270 10.30 12.15 11.22
N PHE A 271 10.66 12.44 12.46
CA PHE A 271 11.88 11.96 13.12
C PHE A 271 12.02 10.43 12.98
N ASN A 272 13.08 9.99 12.29
CA ASN A 272 13.40 8.58 12.02
C ASN A 272 12.31 7.77 11.28
N GLY A 273 11.37 8.44 10.61
CA GLY A 273 10.34 7.81 9.79
C GLY A 273 10.84 7.33 8.41
N VAL A 274 10.30 6.22 7.93
CA VAL A 274 10.48 5.74 6.55
C VAL A 274 9.30 6.16 5.66
N LYS A 275 9.45 6.03 4.34
CA LYS A 275 8.48 6.50 3.34
C LYS A 275 7.11 5.81 3.43
N GLU A 276 7.04 4.65 4.08
CA GLU A 276 5.82 3.85 4.31
C GLU A 276 5.07 4.24 5.60
N MET A 277 5.68 5.04 6.48
CA MET A 277 5.11 5.34 7.81
C MET A 277 4.13 6.51 7.79
N VAL A 278 3.26 6.53 8.80
CA VAL A 278 2.33 7.63 9.11
C VAL A 278 1.35 7.94 7.97
N GLY A 279 1.00 6.94 7.17
CA GLY A 279 0.09 7.11 6.03
C GLY A 279 0.63 8.04 4.94
N LEU A 280 1.94 8.30 4.90
CA LEU A 280 2.56 9.16 3.91
C LEU A 280 2.25 8.74 2.45
N PRO A 281 2.23 7.44 2.09
CA PRO A 281 1.81 7.01 0.77
C PRO A 281 0.36 7.39 0.46
N SER A 282 -0.56 7.19 1.40
CA SER A 282 -1.98 7.55 1.23
C SER A 282 -2.18 9.06 1.07
N LEU A 283 -1.37 9.88 1.76
CA LEU A 283 -1.38 11.32 1.57
C LEU A 283 -0.82 11.71 0.20
N ALA A 284 0.27 11.09 -0.25
CA ALA A 284 0.84 11.31 -1.58
C ALA A 284 -0.14 10.91 -2.70
N GLU A 285 -0.89 9.82 -2.52
CA GLU A 285 -1.99 9.42 -3.41
C GLU A 285 -3.12 10.47 -3.42
N ALA A 286 -3.44 11.08 -2.26
CA ALA A 286 -4.43 12.16 -2.21
C ALA A 286 -3.95 13.41 -2.97
N PHE A 287 -2.66 13.77 -2.87
CA PHE A 287 -2.06 14.83 -3.70
C PHE A 287 -2.13 14.48 -5.19
N GLN A 288 -1.78 13.24 -5.55
CA GLN A 288 -1.85 12.74 -6.93
C GLN A 288 -3.28 12.84 -7.49
N GLN A 289 -4.28 12.42 -6.71
CA GLN A 289 -5.70 12.52 -7.09
C GLN A 289 -6.17 13.97 -7.22
N ALA A 290 -5.55 14.91 -6.50
CA ALA A 290 -5.79 16.34 -6.62
C ALA A 290 -5.00 16.99 -7.79
N GLY A 291 -4.31 16.21 -8.63
CA GLY A 291 -3.53 16.71 -9.76
C GLY A 291 -2.15 17.26 -9.39
N ILE A 292 -1.62 16.89 -8.22
CA ILE A 292 -0.31 17.33 -7.72
C ILE A 292 0.65 16.14 -7.71
N THR A 293 1.76 16.24 -8.43
CA THR A 293 2.77 15.18 -8.45
C THR A 293 3.55 15.18 -7.13
N ALA A 294 3.50 14.08 -6.38
CA ALA A 294 4.17 13.96 -5.09
C ALA A 294 5.44 13.12 -5.17
N LEU A 295 6.50 13.51 -4.47
CA LEU A 295 7.71 12.72 -4.25
C LEU A 295 7.87 12.47 -2.76
N THR A 296 7.76 11.21 -2.32
CA THR A 296 8.01 10.84 -0.93
C THR A 296 9.46 10.39 -0.73
N LEU A 297 10.08 10.86 0.34
CA LEU A 297 11.45 10.51 0.73
C LEU A 297 11.47 10.07 2.20
N PRO A 298 12.31 9.12 2.59
CA PRO A 298 12.55 8.79 3.99
C PRO A 298 13.37 9.88 4.68
N SER A 299 13.25 10.03 6.01
CA SER A 299 14.04 11.02 6.74
C SER A 299 15.48 10.59 7.01
N VAL A 300 15.80 9.30 6.84
CA VAL A 300 17.09 8.72 7.29
C VAL A 300 17.68 7.68 6.33
N ASP A 301 17.22 7.55 5.08
CA ASP A 301 17.77 6.56 4.14
C ASP A 301 18.72 7.21 3.12
N ARG A 302 19.92 7.54 3.59
CA ARG A 302 21.02 8.07 2.77
C ARG A 302 22.00 6.94 2.43
N ILE A 303 22.20 6.64 1.15
CA ILE A 303 23.10 5.56 0.71
C ILE A 303 24.46 6.11 0.30
N GLU A 304 25.49 5.71 1.03
CA GLU A 304 26.88 6.07 0.78
C GLU A 304 27.72 4.78 0.64
N ARG A 305 28.35 4.55 -0.53
CA ARG A 305 29.17 3.36 -0.81
C ARG A 305 28.51 2.03 -0.38
N TRP A 306 27.23 1.84 -0.72
CA TRP A 306 26.43 0.65 -0.40
C TRP A 306 26.13 0.45 1.10
N ARG A 307 26.33 1.47 1.94
CA ARG A 307 25.87 1.50 3.35
C ARG A 307 24.72 2.50 3.50
N THR A 308 23.60 2.03 4.05
CA THR A 308 22.52 2.91 4.51
C THR A 308 22.95 3.62 5.80
N ARG A 309 22.94 4.95 5.80
CA ARG A 309 23.19 5.78 6.98
C ARG A 309 21.85 6.22 7.57
N LYS A 310 21.44 5.61 8.69
CA LYS A 310 20.27 6.02 9.48
C LYS A 310 20.58 7.16 10.47
N ASP A 311 21.33 8.16 10.00
CA ASP A 311 21.78 9.29 10.84
C ASP A 311 20.91 10.52 10.54
N ILE A 312 20.49 11.20 11.60
CA ILE A 312 19.77 12.47 11.47
C ILE A 312 20.78 13.60 11.45
N ASP A 313 20.75 14.36 10.36
CA ASP A 313 21.54 15.56 10.17
C ASP A 313 20.64 16.63 9.57
N PRO A 314 20.06 17.53 10.38
CA PRO A 314 19.03 18.45 9.91
C PRO A 314 19.51 19.36 8.79
N LEU A 315 20.78 19.78 8.79
CA LEU A 315 21.34 20.62 7.74
C LEU A 315 21.42 19.87 6.41
N LYS A 316 21.83 18.60 6.45
CA LYS A 316 21.83 17.77 5.24
C LYS A 316 20.41 17.46 4.77
N GLN A 317 19.48 17.20 5.68
CA GLN A 317 18.07 16.98 5.33
C GLN A 317 17.43 18.21 4.67
N VAL A 318 17.81 19.42 5.08
CA VAL A 318 17.40 20.66 4.40
C VAL A 318 17.93 20.70 2.97
N ALA A 319 19.20 20.34 2.74
CA ALA A 319 19.77 20.26 1.40
C ALA A 319 19.12 19.14 0.55
N ASP A 320 18.84 17.98 1.17
CA ASP A 320 18.19 16.84 0.53
C ASP A 320 16.80 17.23 -0.01
N PHE A 321 16.05 18.09 0.69
CA PHE A 321 14.80 18.67 0.19
C PHE A 321 15.00 19.47 -1.10
N SER A 322 16.01 20.35 -1.15
CA SER A 322 16.31 21.16 -2.34
C SER A 322 16.81 20.34 -3.54
N ASP A 323 17.60 19.30 -3.26
CA ASP A 323 18.07 18.35 -4.29
C ASP A 323 16.90 17.51 -4.82
N ALA A 324 16.02 17.05 -3.93
CA ALA A 324 14.79 16.36 -4.30
C ALA A 324 13.84 17.23 -5.12
N MET A 325 13.72 18.52 -4.79
CA MET A 325 12.94 19.46 -5.58
C MET A 325 13.53 19.62 -6.98
N THR A 326 14.85 19.62 -7.12
CA THR A 326 15.53 19.64 -8.43
C THR A 326 15.24 18.38 -9.25
N PHE A 327 15.25 17.21 -8.61
CA PHE A 327 14.85 15.96 -9.25
C PHE A 327 13.38 16.01 -9.70
N LEU A 328 12.48 16.40 -8.81
CA LEU A 328 11.04 16.48 -9.07
C LEU A 328 10.71 17.48 -10.19
N ALA A 329 11.40 18.62 -10.22
CA ALA A 329 11.27 19.66 -11.25
C ALA A 329 11.64 19.19 -12.67
N ASN A 330 12.32 18.05 -12.81
CA ASN A 330 12.63 17.44 -14.12
C ASN A 330 11.58 16.42 -14.56
N HIS A 331 10.62 16.10 -13.71
CA HIS A 331 9.55 15.17 -14.06
C HIS A 331 8.56 15.82 -15.04
N SER A 332 8.14 15.09 -16.08
CA SER A 332 7.31 15.63 -17.17
C SER A 332 5.93 16.13 -16.71
N SER A 333 5.37 15.55 -15.65
CA SER A 333 4.10 15.96 -15.05
C SER A 333 4.21 17.16 -14.09
N VAL A 334 5.39 17.78 -13.96
CA VAL A 334 5.64 18.85 -12.98
C VAL A 334 5.87 20.18 -13.69
N ASP A 335 5.13 21.19 -13.25
CA ASP A 335 5.39 22.59 -13.54
C ASP A 335 6.44 23.13 -12.55
N ARG A 336 7.60 23.51 -13.09
CA ARG A 336 8.72 24.06 -12.33
C ARG A 336 8.38 25.36 -11.59
N ALA A 337 7.35 26.09 -12.03
CA ALA A 337 6.91 27.31 -11.36
C ALA A 337 6.05 27.05 -10.12
N ARG A 338 5.56 25.81 -9.93
CA ARG A 338 4.56 25.44 -8.91
C ARG A 338 5.04 24.29 -8.04
N LEU A 339 6.17 24.50 -7.38
CA LEU A 339 6.79 23.51 -6.50
C LEU A 339 6.57 23.85 -5.03
N GLY A 340 6.53 22.84 -4.17
CA GLY A 340 6.45 23.06 -2.73
C GLY A 340 6.96 21.90 -1.90
N TYR A 341 6.96 22.12 -0.59
CA TYR A 341 7.46 21.18 0.40
C TYR A 341 6.35 20.73 1.34
N TRP A 342 6.46 19.49 1.82
CA TRP A 342 5.64 18.94 2.88
C TRP A 342 6.52 18.18 3.86
N GLY A 343 6.31 18.39 5.15
CA GLY A 343 7.03 17.65 6.18
C GLY A 343 6.27 17.54 7.49
N MET A 344 6.52 16.47 8.23
CA MET A 344 5.96 16.23 9.55
C MET A 344 7.04 16.31 10.65
N SER A 345 6.75 16.85 11.84
CA SER A 345 7.67 16.84 12.98
C SER A 345 9.06 17.41 12.60
N LEU A 346 10.14 16.63 12.75
CA LEU A 346 11.48 17.02 12.31
C LEU A 346 11.52 17.40 10.82
N ALA A 347 10.88 16.62 9.95
CA ALA A 347 10.82 16.94 8.51
C ALA A 347 9.99 18.19 8.23
N GLY A 348 9.01 18.51 9.07
CA GLY A 348 8.30 19.79 9.00
C GLY A 348 9.24 20.96 9.25
N ALA A 349 10.15 20.82 10.23
CA ALA A 349 11.14 21.83 10.53
C ALA A 349 12.17 22.00 9.40
N THR A 350 12.67 20.91 8.84
CA THR A 350 13.63 20.96 7.72
C THR A 350 12.96 21.41 6.42
N ALA A 351 11.71 21.04 6.16
CA ALA A 351 10.92 21.55 5.02
C ALA A 351 10.73 23.08 5.08
N LEU A 352 10.41 23.63 6.27
CA LEU A 352 10.30 25.08 6.48
C LEU A 352 11.64 25.77 6.26
N CYS A 353 12.74 25.21 6.78
CA CYS A 353 14.07 25.75 6.52
C CYS A 353 14.47 25.68 5.03
N ALA A 354 14.13 24.59 4.34
CA ALA A 354 14.37 24.44 2.90
C ALA A 354 13.58 25.46 2.09
N ALA A 355 12.30 25.68 2.44
CA ALA A 355 11.47 26.71 1.83
C ALA A 355 12.01 28.13 2.03
N SER A 356 12.62 28.42 3.19
CA SER A 356 13.29 29.72 3.44
C SER A 356 14.56 29.93 2.59
N LEU A 357 15.20 28.86 2.13
CA LEU A 357 16.47 28.91 1.39
C LEU A 357 16.30 28.73 -0.11
N ASP A 358 15.29 27.99 -0.54
CA ASP A 358 15.03 27.65 -1.93
C ASP A 358 13.92 28.53 -2.52
N THR A 359 14.32 29.51 -3.32
CA THR A 359 13.41 30.51 -3.93
C THR A 359 12.40 29.91 -4.93
N ARG A 360 12.54 28.63 -5.28
CA ARG A 360 11.58 27.91 -6.14
C ARG A 360 10.34 27.45 -5.38
N ALA A 361 10.42 27.30 -4.05
CA ALA A 361 9.31 26.87 -3.24
C ALA A 361 8.21 27.94 -3.21
N ARG A 362 7.00 27.57 -3.66
CA ARG A 362 5.81 28.43 -3.66
C ARG A 362 4.86 28.16 -2.50
N PHE A 363 5.01 27.01 -1.86
CA PHE A 363 4.27 26.68 -0.66
C PHE A 363 5.08 25.69 0.18
N VAL A 364 4.79 25.67 1.47
CA VAL A 364 5.32 24.69 2.41
C VAL A 364 4.24 24.30 3.40
N ILE A 365 4.13 23.00 3.68
CA ILE A 365 3.20 22.45 4.65
C ILE A 365 4.01 21.75 5.74
N GLY A 366 4.12 22.38 6.90
CA GLY A 366 4.70 21.79 8.10
C GLY A 366 3.61 21.24 9.01
N PHE A 367 3.48 19.92 9.11
CA PHE A 367 2.62 19.28 10.09
C PHE A 367 3.38 19.11 11.41
N CYS A 368 2.88 19.73 12.50
CA CYS A 368 3.52 19.74 13.82
C CYS A 368 5.05 19.94 13.81
N PRO A 369 5.59 20.98 13.13
CA PRO A 369 7.03 21.13 12.93
C PRO A 369 7.78 21.31 14.26
N ALA A 370 8.89 20.58 14.43
CA ALA A 370 9.72 20.63 15.63
C ALA A 370 10.63 21.88 15.63
N GLY A 371 10.19 22.94 16.32
CA GLY A 371 10.92 24.21 16.42
C GLY A 371 12.01 24.23 17.49
N GLU A 372 11.86 23.42 18.55
CA GLU A 372 12.77 23.38 19.69
C GLU A 372 13.07 21.92 20.08
N TYR A 373 14.30 21.67 20.52
CA TYR A 373 14.82 20.35 20.88
C TYR A 373 15.23 20.34 22.35
N CYS A 374 14.31 19.92 23.23
CA CYS A 374 14.54 19.93 24.68
C CYS A 374 15.23 18.63 25.14
N TYR A 375 16.15 18.76 26.09
CA TYR A 375 16.88 17.65 26.70
C TYR A 375 16.86 17.73 28.22
N ASP A 376 16.87 16.57 28.87
CA ASP A 376 17.13 16.45 30.31
C ASP A 376 18.57 16.89 30.62
N GLU A 377 18.71 18.06 31.24
CA GLU A 377 20.00 18.66 31.59
C GLU A 377 20.86 17.74 32.47
N ALA A 378 20.24 16.89 33.30
CA ALA A 378 20.98 15.96 34.15
C ALA A 378 21.65 14.84 33.34
N LYS A 379 21.06 14.43 32.21
CA LYS A 379 21.59 13.38 31.33
C LYS A 379 22.59 13.91 30.31
N LEU A 380 22.49 15.19 29.95
CA LEU A 380 23.25 15.78 28.86
C LEU A 380 24.78 15.62 28.99
N PRO A 381 25.44 15.82 30.15
CA PRO A 381 26.88 15.61 30.29
C PRO A 381 27.32 14.17 29.97
N SER A 382 26.51 13.18 30.35
CA SER A 382 26.77 11.77 30.06
C SER A 382 26.63 11.47 28.56
N VAL A 383 25.60 12.02 27.92
CA VAL A 383 25.37 11.91 26.48
C VAL A 383 26.54 12.49 25.69
N LEU A 384 27.00 13.70 26.03
CA LEU A 384 28.13 14.34 25.38
C LEU A 384 29.43 13.55 25.56
N LYS A 385 29.70 13.04 26.77
CA LYS A 385 30.85 12.17 27.04
C LYS A 385 30.82 10.90 26.18
N ASN A 386 29.66 10.26 26.06
CA ASN A 386 29.52 9.05 25.25
C ASN A 386 29.57 9.36 23.74
N ALA A 387 29.07 10.52 23.30
CA ALA A 387 29.22 10.98 21.91
C ALA A 387 30.69 11.21 21.53
N THR A 388 31.50 11.77 22.44
CA THR A 388 32.96 11.91 22.24
C THR A 388 33.64 10.55 22.12
N LYS A 389 33.30 9.59 23.00
CA LYS A 389 33.84 8.22 22.93
C LYS A 389 33.45 7.52 21.63
N ASP A 390 32.20 7.64 21.19
CA ASP A 390 31.76 7.11 19.89
C ASP A 390 32.55 7.73 18.74
N ARG A 391 32.75 9.06 18.76
CA ARG A 391 33.56 9.76 17.75
C ARG A 391 34.99 9.24 17.71
N GLU A 392 35.66 9.10 18.85
CA GLU A 392 37.01 8.53 18.94
C GLU A 392 37.06 7.09 18.41
N SER A 393 36.04 6.29 18.72
CA SER A 393 35.90 4.92 18.23
C SER A 393 35.78 4.87 16.70
N ARG A 394 34.99 5.75 16.10
CA ARG A 394 34.80 5.81 14.64
C ARG A 394 36.04 6.26 13.88
N VAL A 395 36.82 7.19 14.45
CA VAL A 395 38.13 7.57 13.87
C VAL A 395 39.06 6.35 13.77
N LYS A 396 38.91 5.36 14.66
CA LYS A 396 39.65 4.09 14.63
C LYS A 396 39.05 3.05 13.66
N GLY A 397 38.00 3.39 12.92
CA GLY A 397 37.35 2.52 11.94
C GLY A 397 36.22 1.63 12.49
N ASN A 398 35.83 1.82 13.77
CA ASN A 398 34.74 1.05 14.37
C ASN A 398 33.36 1.52 13.86
N ALA A 399 32.36 0.64 14.01
CA ALA A 399 30.97 0.93 13.65
C ALA A 399 30.33 2.02 14.53
N LEU A 400 29.28 2.65 14.01
CA LEU A 400 28.47 3.65 14.72
C LEU A 400 27.76 3.04 15.94
N PHE A 401 27.74 3.79 17.05
CA PHE A 401 26.92 3.44 18.21
C PHE A 401 25.49 3.93 18.05
N TYR A 402 24.55 2.99 18.01
CA TYR A 402 23.11 3.26 17.90
C TYR A 402 22.41 3.13 19.25
N VAL A 403 21.46 4.02 19.50
CA VAL A 403 20.59 4.04 20.67
C VAL A 403 19.14 3.95 20.20
N LEU A 404 18.32 3.15 20.88
CA LEU A 404 16.89 3.10 20.64
C LEU A 404 16.26 4.46 20.94
N MET A 405 15.27 4.85 20.14
CA MET A 405 14.56 6.11 20.37
C MET A 405 13.79 6.09 21.70
N LEU A 406 13.15 4.97 22.01
CA LEU A 406 12.50 4.73 23.30
C LEU A 406 12.94 3.36 23.82
N ASN A 407 13.19 3.26 25.12
CA ASN A 407 13.39 1.99 25.80
C ASN A 407 12.03 1.32 26.13
N GLU A 408 12.06 0.14 26.73
CA GLU A 408 10.85 -0.62 27.13
C GLU A 408 9.92 0.13 28.10
N HIS A 409 10.42 1.20 28.73
CA HIS A 409 9.66 2.04 29.67
C HIS A 409 9.09 3.32 29.01
N GLY A 410 9.25 3.49 27.69
CA GLY A 410 8.80 4.70 26.99
C GLY A 410 9.71 5.91 27.20
N ASP A 411 10.93 5.72 27.73
CA ASP A 411 11.89 6.78 27.97
C ASP A 411 12.98 6.83 26.88
N ASN A 412 13.40 8.03 26.48
CA ASN A 412 14.56 8.22 25.63
C ASN A 412 15.85 8.13 26.47
N ALA A 413 16.75 7.21 26.11
CA ALA A 413 18.00 6.98 26.85
C ALA A 413 18.95 8.19 26.87
N THR A 414 18.80 9.13 25.94
CA THR A 414 19.59 10.37 25.88
C THR A 414 18.93 11.55 26.60
N GLY A 415 17.72 11.35 27.14
CA GLY A 415 16.97 12.44 27.76
C GLY A 415 16.34 13.41 26.76
N PHE A 416 16.37 13.09 25.45
CA PHE A 416 15.69 13.88 24.43
C PHE A 416 14.17 13.80 24.62
N ASN A 417 13.53 14.96 24.74
CA ASN A 417 12.08 15.05 24.86
C ASN A 417 11.43 15.02 23.48
N LEU A 418 10.69 13.94 23.20
CA LEU A 418 9.99 13.74 21.92
C LEU A 418 8.67 14.52 21.83
N GLY A 419 8.29 15.28 22.86
CA GLY A 419 7.03 16.02 22.91
C GLY A 419 5.80 15.12 23.09
N ILE A 420 6.01 13.86 23.50
CA ILE A 420 4.99 12.87 23.80
C ILE A 420 5.06 12.51 25.29
N ASP A 421 3.91 12.33 25.93
CA ASP A 421 3.88 11.83 27.30
C ASP A 421 4.29 10.34 27.35
N LYS A 422 4.70 9.85 28.52
CA LYS A 422 5.16 8.47 28.68
C LYS A 422 4.12 7.43 28.29
N GLU A 423 2.84 7.69 28.55
CA GLU A 423 1.75 6.77 28.22
C GLU A 423 1.58 6.68 26.70
N SER A 424 1.61 7.81 26.00
CA SER A 424 1.63 7.87 24.53
C SER A 424 2.90 7.24 23.94
N GLY A 425 4.05 7.40 24.57
CA GLY A 425 5.31 6.75 24.18
C GLY A 425 5.24 5.23 24.31
N ILE A 426 4.71 4.73 25.43
CA ILE A 426 4.45 3.30 25.65
C ILE A 426 3.40 2.79 24.65
N ARG A 427 2.34 3.56 24.37
CA ARG A 427 1.39 3.23 23.30
C ARG A 427 2.06 3.19 21.94
N LEU A 428 3.02 4.07 21.62
CA LEU A 428 3.73 4.03 20.34
C LEU A 428 4.61 2.78 20.21
N ILE A 429 5.18 2.30 21.32
CA ILE A 429 5.97 1.05 21.40
C ILE A 429 5.04 -0.17 21.33
N ASN A 430 3.89 -0.11 22.00
CA ASN A 430 2.97 -1.21 22.22
C ASN A 430 1.74 -1.19 21.31
N ALA A 431 1.64 -0.24 20.36
CA ALA A 431 0.46 -0.04 19.51
C ALA A 431 0.23 -1.28 18.65
N ARG A 432 -0.54 -2.22 19.22
CA ARG A 432 -1.55 -3.04 18.60
C ARG A 432 -2.85 -2.24 18.62
N ASP A 433 -2.93 -1.19 17.80
CA ASP A 433 -4.22 -0.61 17.49
C ASP A 433 -4.77 -1.39 16.30
N ASP A 434 -5.75 -2.27 16.53
CA ASP A 434 -6.32 -3.18 15.51
C ASP A 434 -6.97 -2.42 14.32
N SER A 435 -7.01 -1.08 14.37
CA SER A 435 -7.56 -0.20 13.34
C SER A 435 -6.54 0.50 12.43
N LEU A 436 -5.24 0.46 12.77
CA LEU A 436 -4.16 1.12 12.02
C LEU A 436 -2.97 0.16 11.89
N ALA A 437 -2.50 -0.08 10.66
CA ALA A 437 -1.39 -1.00 10.43
C ALA A 437 -0.18 -0.63 11.31
N THR A 438 0.31 -1.59 12.09
CA THR A 438 1.38 -1.35 13.08
C THR A 438 2.71 -1.01 12.39
N HIS A 439 3.63 -0.36 13.09
CA HIS A 439 4.98 -0.06 12.57
C HIS A 439 5.70 -1.33 12.06
N SER A 440 5.46 -2.47 12.72
CA SER A 440 5.94 -3.80 12.30
C SER A 440 5.29 -4.34 11.03
N GLU A 441 4.05 -3.94 10.73
CA GLU A 441 3.33 -4.33 9.51
C GLU A 441 3.73 -3.45 8.31
N LEU A 442 3.93 -2.15 8.52
CA LEU A 442 4.30 -1.21 7.46
C LEU A 442 5.80 -1.25 7.11
N ALA A 443 6.68 -1.51 8.08
CA ALA A 443 8.13 -1.56 7.88
C ALA A 443 8.80 -2.60 8.80
N PRO A 444 8.64 -3.91 8.52
CA PRO A 444 9.09 -5.00 9.40
C PRO A 444 10.61 -5.00 9.66
N ASN A 445 11.40 -4.41 8.76
CA ASN A 445 12.86 -4.34 8.86
C ASN A 445 13.39 -3.02 9.44
N HIS A 446 12.51 -2.07 9.80
CA HIS A 446 12.95 -0.79 10.37
C HIS A 446 13.10 -0.90 11.88
N LEU A 447 14.34 -0.78 12.37
CA LEU A 447 14.61 -0.58 13.80
C LEU A 447 14.63 0.91 14.10
N ASN A 448 13.76 1.35 15.02
CA ASN A 448 13.62 2.75 15.40
C ASN A 448 14.77 3.21 16.34
N ARG A 449 15.98 3.26 15.80
CA ARG A 449 17.23 3.66 16.48
C ARG A 449 17.92 4.79 15.74
N THR A 450 18.69 5.60 16.46
CA THR A 450 19.50 6.70 15.91
C THR A 450 20.85 6.76 16.62
N THR A 451 21.77 7.64 16.20
CA THR A 451 23.11 7.74 16.77
C THR A 451 23.22 8.83 17.83
N LEU A 452 24.19 8.70 18.75
CA LEU A 452 24.48 9.79 19.71
C LEU A 452 24.84 11.10 19.01
N GLU A 453 25.55 11.00 17.88
CA GLU A 453 25.87 12.16 17.04
C GLU A 453 24.60 12.86 16.51
N SER A 454 23.57 12.10 16.14
CA SER A 454 22.28 12.65 15.69
C SER A 454 21.64 13.52 16.77
N TYR A 455 21.63 13.07 18.02
CA TYR A 455 21.12 13.88 19.14
C TYR A 455 21.98 15.13 19.39
N VAL A 456 23.30 15.03 19.30
CA VAL A 456 24.18 16.21 19.43
C VAL A 456 23.90 17.24 18.34
N LYS A 457 23.67 16.79 17.09
CA LYS A 457 23.33 17.68 15.97
C LYS A 457 22.01 18.40 16.18
N LEU A 458 21.00 17.71 16.72
CA LEU A 458 19.69 18.32 17.02
C LEU A 458 19.77 19.32 18.16
N LEU A 459 20.55 19.02 19.21
CA LEU A 459 20.78 19.92 20.33
C LEU A 459 21.32 21.30 19.89
N ILE A 460 22.21 21.32 18.89
CA ILE A 460 22.82 22.56 18.39
C ILE A 460 22.08 23.15 17.18
N TRP A 461 20.98 22.54 16.74
CA TRP A 461 20.22 23.00 15.58
C TRP A 461 19.04 23.89 15.98
N HIS A 462 19.00 25.09 15.42
CA HIS A 462 18.00 26.12 15.75
C HIS A 462 17.25 26.57 14.49
N PRO A 463 16.19 25.83 14.06
CA PRO A 463 15.50 26.08 12.80
C PRO A 463 14.70 27.39 12.76
N LEU A 464 14.20 27.86 13.92
CA LEU A 464 13.37 29.08 14.03
C LEU A 464 14.04 30.32 13.45
N ALA A 465 15.38 30.40 13.50
CA ALA A 465 16.13 31.51 12.94
C ALA A 465 15.97 31.65 11.43
N MET A 466 15.69 30.56 10.72
CA MET A 466 15.47 30.56 9.27
C MET A 466 14.01 30.78 8.89
N TRP A 467 13.07 30.38 9.73
CA TRP A 467 11.63 30.47 9.41
C TRP A 467 11.15 31.91 9.26
N LYS A 468 11.83 32.88 9.88
CA LYS A 468 11.56 34.32 9.69
C LYS A 468 11.80 34.81 8.25
N HIS A 469 12.47 34.01 7.42
CA HIS A 469 12.76 34.28 6.01
C HIS A 469 11.86 33.48 5.05
N LEU A 470 10.77 32.88 5.54
CA LEU A 470 9.75 32.31 4.67
C LEU A 470 9.08 33.44 3.88
N HIS A 471 9.12 33.33 2.55
CA HIS A 471 8.63 34.34 1.61
C HIS A 471 7.27 33.98 1.02
#